data_AF-A0A744EN51-F1
#
_entry.id   AF-A0A744EN51-F1
#
_cell.length_a   1.000
_cell.length_b   1.000
_cell.length_c   1.000
_cell.angle_alpha   90.00
_cell.angle_beta   90.00
_cell.angle_gamma   90.00
#
_symmetry.space_group_name_H-M   'P 1'
#
loop_
_entity.id
_entity.type
_entity.pdbx_description
1 polymer ?
#
loop_
_entity_poly.entity_id
_entity_poly.type
_entity_poly.pdbx_seq_one_letter_code
_entity_poly.pdbx_strand_id
1 'polypeptide(L)'
;MAHPDGLACYGRVPEIETKNDFIPAGDIFLRVGRHTGPNRGFGVNHIWAEHEKELAQLGYNTISDVARFVRDIIQPGAPIYCEFNHPGGKHRTTVLKSALGMVILEPREAPVTDSGWIYVVVTAYSKRNPHGVQIGRIV
;
A
#
# COMPACT_ATOMS: atom_id res chain seq x y z
N MET A 1 8.89 -10.80 8.69
CA MET A 1 8.45 -10.37 10.04
C MET A 1 7.56 -9.14 9.91
N ALA A 2 6.48 -9.10 10.71
CA ALA A 2 5.63 -7.91 10.87
C ALA A 2 6.39 -6.85 11.69
N HIS A 3 6.02 -5.58 11.53
CA HIS A 3 6.56 -4.50 12.34
C HIS A 3 5.97 -4.58 13.77
N PRO A 4 6.74 -4.34 14.85
CA PRO A 4 6.24 -4.44 16.23
C PRO A 4 5.04 -3.54 16.51
N ASP A 5 5.06 -2.32 16.00
CA ASP A 5 3.96 -1.34 16.14
C ASP A 5 2.92 -1.46 15.00
N GLY A 6 3.04 -2.49 14.17
CA GLY A 6 2.16 -2.70 13.03
C GLY A 6 0.91 -3.50 13.37
N LEU A 7 -0.19 -3.22 12.68
CA LEU A 7 -1.38 -4.08 12.75
C LEU A 7 -1.09 -5.44 12.11
N ALA A 8 -1.77 -6.47 12.62
CA ALA A 8 -1.77 -7.79 11.99
C ALA A 8 -2.39 -7.74 10.58
N CYS A 9 -3.36 -6.85 10.35
CA CYS A 9 -3.97 -6.55 9.07
C CYS A 9 -4.37 -5.06 9.05
N TYR A 10 -4.12 -4.37 7.93
CA TYR A 10 -4.37 -2.93 7.78
C TYR A 10 -5.71 -2.61 7.10
N GLY A 11 -6.43 -3.62 6.63
CA GLY A 11 -7.65 -3.49 5.85
C GLY A 11 -7.69 -4.53 4.74
N ARG A 12 -8.77 -4.54 3.96
CA ARG A 12 -8.96 -5.50 2.88
C ARG A 12 -9.27 -4.80 1.57
N VAL A 13 -8.56 -5.19 0.52
CA VAL A 13 -8.96 -4.87 -0.86
C VAL A 13 -10.13 -5.79 -1.19
N PRO A 14 -11.31 -5.25 -1.56
CA PRO A 14 -12.41 -6.09 -2.02
C PRO A 14 -12.09 -6.67 -3.40
N GLU A 15 -12.84 -7.69 -3.78
CA GLU A 15 -12.86 -8.14 -5.17
C GLU A 15 -13.44 -7.03 -6.06
N ILE A 16 -12.77 -6.70 -7.16
CA ILE A 16 -13.21 -5.65 -8.08
C ILE A 16 -13.14 -6.18 -9.51
N GLU A 17 -14.31 -6.29 -10.14
CA GLU A 17 -14.43 -6.52 -11.57
C GLU A 17 -14.50 -5.17 -12.30
N THR A 18 -13.63 -5.01 -13.29
CA THR A 18 -13.67 -3.89 -14.23
C THR A 18 -13.86 -4.43 -15.64
N LYS A 19 -14.27 -3.58 -16.59
CA LYS A 19 -14.52 -3.99 -17.98
C LYS A 19 -13.32 -4.72 -18.62
N ASN A 20 -12.11 -4.39 -18.21
CA ASN A 20 -10.88 -4.89 -18.83
C ASN A 20 -10.00 -5.71 -17.87
N ASP A 21 -10.39 -5.84 -16.60
CA ASP A 21 -9.52 -6.44 -15.60
C ASP A 21 -10.25 -6.92 -14.34
N PHE A 22 -9.57 -7.80 -13.59
CA PHE A 22 -10.02 -8.36 -12.32
C PHE A 22 -8.97 -8.09 -11.23
N ILE A 23 -9.41 -7.55 -10.09
CA ILE A 23 -8.57 -7.34 -8.91
C ILE A 23 -9.07 -8.31 -7.83
N PRO A 24 -8.23 -9.28 -7.39
CA PRO A 24 -8.64 -10.25 -6.38
C PRO A 24 -8.84 -9.60 -5.02
N ALA A 25 -9.75 -10.13 -4.21
CA ALA A 25 -9.84 -9.73 -2.81
C ALA A 25 -8.55 -10.12 -2.05
N GLY A 26 -8.15 -9.35 -1.05
CA GLY A 26 -7.02 -9.73 -0.20
C GLY A 26 -6.75 -8.78 0.95
N ASP A 27 -6.24 -9.35 2.05
CA ASP A 27 -5.88 -8.58 3.24
C ASP A 27 -4.56 -7.81 3.02
N ILE A 28 -4.46 -6.64 3.65
CA ILE A 28 -3.33 -5.73 3.47
C ILE A 28 -2.36 -5.84 4.65
N PHE A 29 -1.08 -6.03 4.33
CA PHE A 29 -0.02 -6.19 5.32
C PHE A 29 1.12 -5.20 5.10
N LEU A 30 1.54 -4.55 6.19
CA LEU A 30 2.80 -3.83 6.26
C LEU A 30 3.88 -4.75 6.84
N ARG A 31 4.97 -4.92 6.11
CA ARG A 31 6.13 -5.70 6.55
C ARG A 31 7.26 -4.75 6.95
N VAL A 32 8.17 -5.22 7.82
CA VAL A 32 9.42 -4.49 8.15
C VAL A 32 10.17 -4.10 6.87
N GLY A 33 10.27 -5.06 5.94
CA GLY A 33 10.82 -4.83 4.61
C GLY A 33 12.30 -4.41 4.61
N ARG A 34 12.78 -3.91 3.48
CA ARG A 34 14.17 -3.46 3.32
C ARG A 34 14.27 -2.38 2.25
N HIS A 35 15.17 -1.42 2.48
CA HIS A 35 15.64 -0.49 1.46
C HIS A 35 16.93 -1.04 0.84
N THR A 36 17.03 -1.07 -0.48
CA THR A 36 18.19 -1.60 -1.23
C THR A 36 18.77 -0.59 -2.22
N GLY A 37 18.24 0.63 -2.26
CA GLY A 37 18.69 1.72 -3.11
C GLY A 37 17.54 2.67 -3.45
N PRO A 38 17.83 3.77 -4.17
CA PRO A 38 16.84 4.77 -4.54
C PRO A 38 15.67 4.14 -5.31
N ASN A 39 14.44 4.36 -4.83
CA ASN A 39 13.20 3.77 -5.36
C ASN A 39 13.21 2.23 -5.41
N ARG A 40 14.08 1.58 -4.61
CA ARG A 40 14.24 0.12 -4.58
C ARG A 40 14.13 -0.40 -3.16
N GLY A 41 12.99 -0.98 -2.85
CA GLY A 41 12.73 -1.60 -1.56
C GLY A 41 11.25 -1.82 -1.34
N PHE A 42 10.90 -2.22 -0.13
CA PHE A 42 9.49 -2.27 0.30
C PHE A 42 9.38 -2.16 1.83
N GLY A 43 8.18 -1.84 2.30
CA GLY A 43 7.82 -1.90 3.73
C GLY A 43 8.40 -0.75 4.55
N VAL A 44 8.35 -0.91 5.89
CA VAL A 44 8.69 0.15 6.85
C VAL A 44 10.06 0.77 6.61
N ASN A 45 11.09 -0.06 6.48
CA ASN A 45 12.46 0.40 6.28
C ASN A 45 12.62 1.19 4.97
N HIS A 46 11.89 0.82 3.92
CA HIS A 46 11.93 1.53 2.66
C HIS A 46 11.19 2.86 2.73
N ILE A 47 10.00 2.88 3.31
CA ILE A 47 9.20 4.09 3.51
C ILE A 47 9.99 5.12 4.31
N TRP A 48 10.56 4.71 5.46
CA TRP A 48 11.33 5.63 6.28
C TRP A 48 12.55 6.18 5.54
N ALA A 49 13.35 5.31 4.91
CA ALA A 49 14.57 5.72 4.21
C ALA A 49 14.31 6.71 3.05
N GLU A 50 13.19 6.56 2.33
CA GLU A 50 12.84 7.44 1.20
C GLU A 50 12.07 8.69 1.63
N HIS A 51 11.27 8.60 2.69
CA HIS A 51 10.22 9.58 2.98
C HIS A 51 10.28 10.18 4.40
N GLU A 52 11.32 9.91 5.21
CA GLU A 52 11.40 10.44 6.59
C GLU A 52 11.19 11.96 6.70
N LYS A 53 11.75 12.74 5.77
CA LYS A 53 11.68 14.21 5.83
C LYS A 53 10.25 14.72 5.67
N GLU A 54 9.46 14.14 4.77
CA GLU A 54 8.07 14.55 4.58
C GLU A 54 7.15 13.97 5.67
N LEU A 55 7.44 12.77 6.17
CA LEU A 55 6.70 12.18 7.29
C LEU A 55 6.89 13.00 8.57
N ALA A 56 8.11 13.44 8.86
CA ALA A 56 8.41 14.30 10.00
C ALA A 56 7.67 15.64 9.93
N GLN A 57 7.53 16.23 8.74
CA GLN A 57 6.73 17.45 8.55
C GLN A 57 5.24 17.27 8.85
N LEU A 58 4.74 16.04 8.76
CA LEU A 58 3.37 15.66 9.10
C LEU A 58 3.23 15.16 10.56
N GLY A 59 4.32 15.18 11.35
CA GLY A 59 4.33 14.74 12.74
C GLY A 59 4.60 13.24 12.96
N TYR A 60 5.06 12.53 11.94
CA TYR A 60 5.53 11.13 12.04
C TYR A 60 7.06 11.16 12.14
N ASN A 61 7.57 11.21 13.37
CA ASN A 61 8.95 11.62 13.65
C ASN A 61 9.94 10.45 13.81
N THR A 62 9.43 9.22 13.86
CA THR A 62 10.24 8.02 14.07
C THR A 62 9.87 6.92 13.08
N ILE A 63 10.77 5.97 12.87
CA ILE A 63 10.49 4.79 12.03
C ILE A 63 9.26 4.00 12.53
N SER A 64 9.02 3.97 13.85
CA SER A 64 7.83 3.37 14.44
C SER A 64 6.54 4.06 14.01
N ASP A 65 6.59 5.36 13.69
CA ASP A 65 5.43 6.13 13.23
C ASP A 65 5.01 5.76 11.79
N VAL A 66 5.82 5.03 11.02
CA VAL A 66 5.43 4.56 9.68
C VAL A 66 4.19 3.68 9.72
N ALA A 67 4.10 2.79 10.71
CA ALA A 67 2.92 1.95 10.91
C ALA A 67 1.66 2.81 11.13
N ARG A 68 1.79 3.88 11.94
CA ARG A 68 0.72 4.86 12.15
C ARG A 68 0.34 5.57 10.85
N PHE A 69 1.32 6.06 10.11
CA PHE A 69 1.09 6.77 8.84
C PHE A 69 0.34 5.90 7.81
N VAL A 70 0.77 4.65 7.63
CA VAL A 70 0.11 3.70 6.73
C VAL A 70 -1.32 3.43 7.19
N ARG A 71 -1.53 3.19 8.48
CA ARG A 71 -2.88 3.01 9.05
C ARG A 71 -3.78 4.21 8.80
N ASP A 72 -3.27 5.42 9.00
CA ASP A 72 -4.06 6.65 8.84
C ASP A 72 -4.42 6.92 7.36
N ILE A 73 -3.72 6.30 6.39
CA ILE A 73 -4.11 6.30 4.97
C ILE A 73 -5.12 5.18 4.66
N ILE A 74 -4.87 3.97 5.15
CA ILE A 74 -5.73 2.81 4.89
C ILE A 74 -6.90 2.83 5.87
N GLN A 75 -7.95 3.53 5.47
CA GLN A 75 -9.21 3.64 6.21
C GLN A 75 -10.36 3.07 5.38
N PRO A 76 -11.44 2.57 6.01
CA PRO A 76 -12.65 2.20 5.29
C PRO A 76 -13.12 3.34 4.38
N GLY A 77 -13.47 3.00 3.14
CA GLY A 77 -13.87 3.98 2.12
C GLY A 77 -12.71 4.67 1.40
N ALA A 78 -11.45 4.42 1.76
CA ALA A 78 -10.30 4.97 1.04
C ALA A 78 -10.35 4.53 -0.45
N PRO A 79 -10.32 5.47 -1.41
CA PRO A 79 -10.40 5.14 -2.82
C PRO A 79 -9.19 4.34 -3.30
N ILE A 80 -9.50 3.34 -4.12
CA ILE A 80 -8.54 2.44 -4.76
C ILE A 80 -8.36 2.89 -6.20
N TYR A 81 -7.12 3.18 -6.58
CA TYR A 81 -6.70 3.51 -7.94
C TYR A 81 -5.85 2.38 -8.51
N CYS A 82 -6.01 2.11 -9.80
CA CYS A 82 -5.20 1.12 -10.51
C CYS A 82 -4.57 1.75 -11.76
N GLU A 83 -3.27 1.52 -11.92
CA GLU A 83 -2.55 1.77 -13.17
C GLU A 83 -2.60 0.52 -14.04
N PHE A 84 -3.45 0.54 -15.06
CA PHE A 84 -3.59 -0.58 -16.01
C PHE A 84 -2.40 -0.70 -17.00
N ASN A 85 -1.47 0.25 -16.99
CA ASN A 85 -0.47 0.42 -18.06
C ASN A 85 0.97 0.46 -17.55
N HIS A 86 1.33 -0.45 -16.62
CA HIS A 86 2.74 -0.59 -16.22
C HIS A 86 3.53 -1.33 -17.32
N PRO A 87 4.66 -0.80 -17.81
CA PRO A 87 5.39 -1.33 -18.98
C PRO A 87 5.95 -2.77 -18.84
N GLY A 88 5.81 -3.39 -17.67
CA GLY A 88 6.13 -4.80 -17.41
C GLY A 88 4.93 -5.75 -17.45
N GLY A 89 3.71 -5.28 -17.73
CA GLY A 89 2.51 -6.08 -18.01
C GLY A 89 1.94 -6.94 -16.87
N LYS A 90 2.60 -7.02 -15.70
CA LYS A 90 2.26 -7.97 -14.63
C LYS A 90 2.07 -7.38 -13.24
N HIS A 91 2.29 -6.09 -13.03
CA HIS A 91 2.23 -5.49 -11.69
C HIS A 91 1.15 -4.42 -11.64
N ARG A 92 -0.05 -4.86 -11.27
CA ARG A 92 -1.22 -4.04 -10.99
C ARG A 92 -0.98 -3.31 -9.67
N THR A 93 -0.25 -2.21 -9.75
CA THR A 93 0.01 -1.36 -8.60
C THR A 93 -1.32 -0.80 -8.11
N THR A 94 -1.74 -1.24 -6.93
CA THR A 94 -2.98 -0.77 -6.30
C THR A 94 -2.63 0.40 -5.40
N VAL A 95 -3.07 1.60 -5.75
CA VAL A 95 -2.77 2.83 -5.01
C VAL A 95 -3.98 3.20 -4.15
N LEU A 96 -3.78 3.27 -2.85
CA LEU A 96 -4.76 3.82 -1.92
C LEU A 96 -4.45 5.29 -1.72
N LYS A 97 -5.48 6.12 -1.81
CA LYS A 97 -5.36 7.57 -1.58
C LYS A 97 -6.21 7.97 -0.40
N SER A 98 -5.64 8.82 0.46
CA SER A 98 -6.41 9.56 1.46
C SER A 98 -6.07 11.04 1.39
N ALA A 99 -6.72 11.85 2.26
CA ALA A 99 -6.34 13.24 2.44
C ALA A 99 -4.94 13.38 3.07
N LEU A 100 -4.36 12.32 3.64
CA LEU A 100 -3.04 12.35 4.27
C LEU A 100 -1.92 12.06 3.27
N GLY A 101 -2.12 11.10 2.37
CA GLY A 101 -1.11 10.67 1.41
C GLY A 101 -1.57 9.49 0.56
N MET A 102 -0.61 8.75 0.03
CA MET A 102 -0.84 7.55 -0.77
C MET A 102 -0.08 6.34 -0.22
N VAL A 103 -0.67 5.16 -0.36
CA VAL A 103 -0.03 3.87 -0.12
C VAL A 103 -0.03 3.07 -1.41
N ILE A 104 1.12 2.50 -1.74
CA ILE A 104 1.31 1.63 -2.89
C ILE A 104 1.28 0.18 -2.42
N LEU A 105 0.37 -0.61 -2.97
CA LEU A 105 0.22 -2.03 -2.69
C LEU A 105 0.65 -2.88 -3.88
N GLU A 106 1.28 -4.01 -3.56
CA GLU A 106 1.61 -5.08 -4.50
C GLU A 106 0.81 -6.34 -4.14
N PRO A 107 0.00 -6.89 -5.07
CA PRO A 107 -0.68 -8.16 -4.86
C PRO A 107 0.32 -9.32 -4.87
N ARG A 108 0.11 -10.30 -4.00
CA ARG A 108 0.90 -11.53 -3.92
C ARG A 108 0.00 -12.73 -3.73
N GLU A 109 0.30 -13.79 -4.44
CA GLU A 109 -0.35 -15.08 -4.22
C GLU A 109 -0.07 -15.59 -2.81
N ALA A 110 -1.13 -16.03 -2.15
CA ALA A 110 -1.11 -16.64 -0.83
C ALA A 110 -2.19 -17.73 -0.78
N PRO A 111 -1.93 -18.92 -1.36
CA PRO A 111 -2.94 -19.98 -1.52
C PRO A 111 -3.58 -20.47 -0.22
N VAL A 112 -2.96 -20.16 0.92
CA VAL A 112 -3.44 -20.51 2.27
C VAL A 112 -4.53 -19.57 2.80
N THR A 113 -4.81 -18.47 2.09
CA THR A 113 -5.87 -17.50 2.45
C THR A 113 -7.14 -17.79 1.67
N ASP A 114 -8.30 -17.38 2.20
CA ASP A 114 -9.60 -17.66 1.57
C ASP A 114 -9.72 -17.11 0.15
N SER A 115 -9.08 -15.97 -0.15
CA SER A 115 -9.08 -15.39 -1.50
C SER A 115 -7.92 -15.91 -2.37
N GLY A 116 -6.94 -16.60 -1.79
CA GLY A 116 -5.69 -16.96 -2.46
C GLY A 116 -4.72 -15.79 -2.66
N TRP A 117 -5.02 -14.59 -2.12
CA TRP A 117 -4.24 -13.36 -2.36
C TRP A 117 -4.10 -12.50 -1.11
N ILE A 118 -2.95 -11.82 -1.01
CA ILE A 118 -2.68 -10.76 -0.05
C ILE A 118 -2.10 -9.53 -0.75
N TYR A 119 -2.16 -8.39 -0.08
CA TYR A 119 -1.56 -7.15 -0.54
C TYR A 119 -0.44 -6.73 0.41
N VAL A 120 0.73 -6.41 -0.14
CA VAL A 120 1.87 -5.94 0.65
C VAL A 120 2.10 -4.46 0.37
N VAL A 121 2.22 -3.67 1.43
CA VAL A 121 2.62 -2.27 1.32
C VAL A 121 4.06 -2.19 0.83
N VAL A 122 4.24 -1.62 -0.36
CA VAL A 122 5.55 -1.38 -0.96
C VAL A 122 6.12 -0.06 -0.46
N THR A 123 5.37 1.03 -0.65
CA THR A 123 5.76 2.35 -0.18
C THR A 123 4.53 3.17 0.23
N ALA A 124 4.76 4.29 0.92
CA ALA A 124 3.75 5.24 1.34
C ALA A 124 4.40 6.62 1.44
N TYR A 125 3.71 7.66 0.94
CA TYR A 125 4.24 9.02 0.91
C TYR A 125 3.14 10.08 0.87
N SER A 126 3.51 11.33 1.16
CA SER A 126 2.56 12.44 1.38
C SER A 126 1.91 13.01 0.10
N LYS A 127 2.56 12.83 -1.06
CA LYS A 127 2.05 13.33 -2.35
C LYS A 127 0.72 12.65 -2.69
N ARG A 128 -0.19 13.40 -3.33
CA ARG A 128 -1.61 13.03 -3.51
C ARG A 128 -2.07 12.92 -4.96
N ASN A 129 -1.14 12.81 -5.90
CA ASN A 129 -1.42 12.66 -7.32
C ASN A 129 -1.26 11.18 -7.71
N PRO A 130 -2.31 10.35 -7.54
CA PRO A 130 -2.26 8.99 -8.04
C PRO A 130 -2.23 9.05 -9.57
N HIS A 131 -1.43 8.19 -10.18
CA HIS A 131 -1.66 7.84 -11.57
C HIS A 131 -2.73 6.72 -11.62
N GLY A 132 -3.50 6.68 -12.71
CA GLY A 132 -4.51 5.64 -12.91
C GLY A 132 -5.97 6.08 -12.69
N VAL A 133 -6.87 5.10 -12.72
CA VAL A 133 -8.33 5.29 -12.62
C VAL A 133 -8.83 4.77 -11.28
N GLN A 134 -9.78 5.46 -10.65
CA GLN A 134 -10.43 4.96 -9.44
C GLN A 134 -11.33 3.77 -9.81
N ILE A 135 -11.10 2.63 -9.16
CA ILE A 135 -11.79 1.36 -9.46
C ILE A 135 -12.66 0.86 -8.30
N GLY A 136 -12.46 1.37 -7.09
CA GLY A 136 -13.18 0.90 -5.92
C GLY A 136 -12.82 1.66 -4.65
N ARG A 137 -13.18 1.09 -3.50
CA ARG A 137 -12.89 1.60 -2.16
C ARG A 137 -12.55 0.45 -1.21
N ILE A 138 -11.73 0.73 -0.20
CA ILE A 138 -11.41 -0.21 0.89
C ILE A 138 -12.65 -0.51 1.72
N VAL A 139 -12.78 -1.77 2.16
CA VAL A 139 -13.83 -2.27 3.05
C VAL A 139 -13.31 -2.49 4.47
#